data_AF-T1ATB9-F1
#
_entry.id   AF-T1ATB9-F1
#
_cell.length_a   1.000
_cell.length_b   1.000
_cell.length_c   1.000
_cell.angle_alpha   90.00
_cell.angle_beta   90.00
_cell.angle_gamma   90.00
#
_symmetry.space_group_name_H-M   'P 1'
#
loop_
_entity.id
_entity.type
_entity.pdbx_description
1 polymer ?
#
loop_
_entity_poly.entity_id
_entity_poly.type
_entity_poly.pdbx_seq_one_letter_code
_entity_poly.pdbx_strand_id
1 'polypeptide(L)' 'RSIHIMKHMNMALDDVRKTESRMADSKGILKKTRYTWLYSSENLPHKYREKYEILKESDLKTARTYAIKENLRNL' A
#
# COMPACT_ATOMS: atom_id res chain seq x y z
N ARG A 1 5.62 16.64 -10.61
CA ARG A 1 4.76 15.48 -10.26
C ARG A 1 3.28 15.87 -10.46
N SER A 2 2.51 15.15 -11.29
CA SER A 2 1.08 15.47 -11.51
C SER A 2 0.23 14.97 -10.34
N ILE A 3 -0.44 15.89 -9.65
CA ILE A 3 -1.32 15.59 -8.50
C ILE A 3 -2.52 14.69 -8.87
N HIS A 4 -2.94 14.75 -10.13
CA HIS A 4 -4.04 13.94 -10.64
C HIS A 4 -3.67 12.45 -10.71
N ILE A 5 -2.45 12.14 -11.19
CA ILE A 5 -1.95 10.78 -11.31
C ILE A 5 -1.82 10.13 -9.92
N MET A 6 -1.26 10.84 -8.95
CA MET A 6 -1.14 10.33 -7.57
C MET A 6 -2.50 10.12 -6.91
N LYS A 7 -3.50 10.95 -7.20
CA LYS A 7 -4.87 10.75 -6.70
C LYS A 7 -5.46 9.44 -7.24
N HIS A 8 -5.39 9.21 -8.54
CA HIS A 8 -5.87 7.97 -9.15
C HIS A 8 -5.10 6.74 -8.62
N MET A 9 -3.79 6.88 -8.41
CA MET A 9 -2.97 5.80 -7.87
C MET A 9 -3.37 5.44 -6.43
N ASN A 10 -3.63 6.43 -5.57
CA ASN A 10 -4.12 6.18 -4.22
C ASN A 10 -5.52 5.53 -4.21
N MET A 11 -6.40 5.89 -5.15
CA MET A 11 -7.71 5.26 -5.30
C MET A 11 -7.57 3.79 -5.71
N ALA A 12 -6.76 3.52 -6.74
CA ALA A 12 -6.48 2.16 -7.20
C ALA A 12 -5.89 1.29 -6.07
N LEU A 13 -4.97 1.85 -5.28
CA LEU A 13 -4.38 1.15 -4.14
C LEU A 13 -5.42 0.79 -3.06
N ASP A 14 -6.35 1.70 -2.72
CA ASP A 14 -7.40 1.39 -1.74
C ASP A 14 -8.40 0.35 -2.28
N ASP A 15 -8.70 0.36 -3.57
CA ASP A 15 -9.58 -0.63 -4.20
C ASP A 15 -8.96 -2.03 -4.27
N VAL A 16 -7.67 -2.12 -4.62
CA VAL A 16 -6.91 -3.38 -4.57
C VAL A 16 -6.86 -3.89 -3.13
N ARG A 17 -6.57 -3.03 -2.15
CA ARG A 17 -6.55 -3.39 -0.72
C ARG A 17 -7.92 -3.89 -0.24
N LYS A 18 -9.01 -3.23 -0.61
CA LYS A 18 -10.38 -3.65 -0.25
C LYS A 18 -10.72 -5.00 -0.84
N THR A 19 -10.38 -5.21 -2.10
CA THR A 19 -10.66 -6.46 -2.82
C THR A 19 -9.86 -7.61 -2.22
N GLU A 20 -8.57 -7.41 -2.01
CA GLU A 20 -7.69 -8.41 -1.44
C GLU A 20 -8.03 -8.67 0.03
N SER A 21 -8.36 -7.65 0.84
CA SER A 21 -8.80 -7.83 2.23
C SER A 21 -10.09 -8.62 2.40
N ARG A 22 -10.88 -8.83 1.34
CA ARG A 22 -12.06 -9.71 1.36
C ARG A 22 -11.69 -11.19 1.14
N MET A 23 -10.51 -11.49 0.60
CA MET A 23 -10.01 -12.85 0.43
C MET A 23 -9.61 -13.43 1.78
N ALA A 24 -9.95 -14.70 2.04
CA ALA A 24 -9.73 -15.34 3.34
C ALA A 24 -8.25 -15.34 3.76
N ASP A 25 -7.36 -15.57 2.80
CA ASP A 25 -5.92 -15.75 3.03
C ASP A 25 -5.21 -14.44 3.45
N SER A 26 -5.71 -13.29 3.00
CA SER A 26 -5.08 -11.98 3.22
C SER A 26 -5.90 -11.03 4.10
N LYS A 27 -7.07 -11.46 4.57
CA LYS A 27 -7.96 -10.68 5.46
C LYS A 27 -7.29 -10.28 6.77
N GLY A 28 -6.47 -11.17 7.34
CA GLY A 28 -5.76 -10.90 8.60
C GLY A 28 -4.64 -9.86 8.43
N ILE A 29 -3.79 -10.06 7.43
CA ILE A 29 -2.60 -9.24 7.20
C ILE A 29 -2.93 -7.84 6.68
N LEU A 30 -4.01 -7.68 5.89
CA LEU A 30 -4.47 -6.38 5.38
C LEU A 30 -5.36 -5.60 6.37
N LYS A 31 -5.69 -6.19 7.52
CA LYS A 31 -6.51 -5.51 8.53
C LYS A 31 -5.73 -4.36 9.17
N LYS A 32 -6.36 -3.20 9.26
CA LYS A 32 -5.76 -1.97 9.84
C LYS A 32 -4.48 -1.47 9.13
N THR A 33 -4.23 -1.86 7.88
CA THR A 33 -3.06 -1.41 7.11
C THR A 33 -3.32 -0.16 6.25
N ARG A 34 -4.57 0.32 6.18
CA ARG A 34 -4.97 1.48 5.35
C ARG A 34 -4.03 2.67 5.51
N TYR A 35 -3.70 3.04 6.75
CA TYR A 35 -2.87 4.21 7.02
C TYR A 35 -1.40 4.01 6.62
N THR A 36 -0.87 2.78 6.71
CA THR A 36 0.49 2.44 6.27
C THR A 36 0.71 2.86 4.82
N TRP A 37 -0.28 2.64 3.97
CA TRP A 37 -0.22 2.90 2.53
C TRP A 37 -0.36 4.37 2.13
N LEU A 38 -0.79 5.24 3.04
CA LEU A 38 -0.92 6.68 2.77
C LEU A 38 0.42 7.40 2.85
N TYR A 39 1.30 6.95 3.75
CA TYR A 39 2.67 7.45 3.85
C TYR A 39 3.50 6.97 2.67
N SER A 40 4.60 7.69 2.41
CA SER A 40 5.72 7.13 1.64
C SER A 40 6.64 6.34 2.54
N SER A 41 7.44 5.47 1.93
CA SER A 41 8.44 4.66 2.61
C SER A 41 9.42 5.51 3.45
N GLU A 42 9.81 6.68 2.94
CA GLU A 42 10.67 7.67 3.64
C GLU A 42 10.01 8.30 4.88
N ASN A 43 8.69 8.51 4.85
CA ASN A 43 7.94 9.21 5.91
C ASN A 43 7.10 8.25 6.76
N LEU A 44 7.37 6.95 6.67
CA LEU A 44 6.60 5.94 7.36
C LEU A 44 6.97 5.93 8.86
N PRO A 45 6.01 6.18 9.78
CA PRO A 45 6.26 6.08 11.21
C PRO A 45 6.79 4.71 11.61
N HIS A 46 7.74 4.66 12.56
CA HIS A 46 8.41 3.43 12.98
C HIS A 46 7.42 2.31 13.37
N LYS A 47 6.31 2.65 14.04
CA LYS A 47 5.22 1.74 14.40
C LYS A 47 4.55 1.00 13.23
N TYR A 48 4.70 1.51 12.00
CA TYR A 48 4.16 0.88 10.80
C TYR A 48 5.24 0.20 9.95
N ARG A 49 6.52 0.43 10.24
CA ARG A 49 7.65 -0.07 9.45
C ARG A 49 7.74 -1.59 9.47
N GLU A 50 7.62 -2.20 10.65
CA GLU A 50 7.62 -3.67 10.78
C GLU A 50 6.51 -4.31 9.92
N LYS A 51 5.26 -3.82 10.04
CA LYS A 51 4.16 -4.29 9.19
C LYS A 51 4.41 -4.04 7.71
N TYR A 52 5.00 -2.91 7.38
CA TYR A 52 5.31 -2.57 5.99
C TYR A 52 6.31 -3.55 5.38
N GLU A 53 7.40 -3.90 6.09
CA GLU A 53 8.37 -4.88 5.58
C GLU A 53 7.71 -6.25 5.37
N ILE A 54 6.91 -6.73 6.33
CA ILE A 54 6.17 -8.00 6.18
C ILE A 54 5.26 -7.94 4.94
N LEU A 55 4.51 -6.85 4.76
CA LEU A 55 3.60 -6.66 3.63
C LEU A 55 4.36 -6.54 2.30
N LYS A 56 5.53 -5.92 2.30
CA LYS A 56 6.37 -5.71 1.12
C LYS A 56 6.97 -7.03 0.63
N GLU A 57 7.32 -7.93 1.53
CA GLU A 57 7.78 -9.28 1.20
C GLU A 57 6.62 -10.24 0.85
N SER A 58 5.38 -9.84 1.11
CA SER A 58 4.21 -10.63 0.77
C SER A 58 3.88 -10.56 -0.73
N ASP A 59 3.33 -11.64 -1.29
CA ASP A 59 2.87 -11.66 -2.69
C ASP A 59 1.53 -10.94 -2.93
N LEU A 60 1.25 -9.93 -2.11
CA LEU A 60 -0.01 -9.19 -2.13
C LEU A 60 -0.04 -8.21 -3.31
N LYS A 61 -1.15 -8.18 -4.03
CA LYS A 61 -1.44 -7.17 -5.06
C LYS A 61 -1.39 -5.76 -4.47
N THR A 62 -1.80 -5.60 -3.21
CA THR A 62 -1.69 -4.33 -2.48
C THR A 62 -0.24 -3.86 -2.38
N ALA A 63 0.69 -4.77 -2.04
CA ALA A 63 2.11 -4.46 -1.91
C ALA A 63 2.73 -4.08 -3.26
N ARG A 64 2.41 -4.85 -4.32
CA ARG A 64 2.84 -4.53 -5.70
C ARG A 64 2.33 -3.17 -6.16
N THR A 65 1.06 -2.86 -5.89
CA THR A 65 0.45 -1.56 -6.23
C THR A 65 1.12 -0.41 -5.48
N TYR A 66 1.49 -0.62 -4.20
CA TYR A 66 2.23 0.37 -3.44
C TYR A 66 3.64 0.60 -4.01
N ALA A 67 4.35 -0.44 -4.47
CA ALA A 67 5.64 -0.27 -5.13
C ALA A 67 5.53 0.60 -6.40
N ILE A 68 4.48 0.41 -7.21
CA ILE A 68 4.21 1.26 -8.38
C ILE A 68 3.96 2.72 -7.94
N LYS A 69 3.24 2.94 -6.84
CA LYS A 69 3.01 4.29 -6.28
C LYS A 69 4.32 4.96 -5.90
N GLU A 70 5.23 4.25 -5.25
CA GLU A 70 6.54 4.77 -4.86
C GLU A 70 7.44 5.03 -6.09
N ASN A 71 7.35 4.21 -7.13
CA ASN A 71 8.04 4.48 -8.39
C ASN A 71 7.50 5.75 -9.08
N LEU A 72 6.18 5.91 -9.15
CA LEU A 72 5.54 7.14 -9.68
C LEU A 72 5.84 8.38 -8.82
N ARG A 73 6.14 8.16 -7.53
CA ARG A 73 6.64 9.21 -6.66
C ARG A 73 8.06 9.58 -7.10
N ASN A 74 8.96 8.63 -7.28
CA ASN A 74 10.37 8.90 -7.56
C ASN A 74 10.68 9.32 -9.02
N LEU A 75 9.69 9.25 -9.92
CA LEU A 75 9.71 9.83 -11.27
C LEU A 75 9.33 11.32 -11.26
#